data_AF-A0A962FXU0-F1
#
_entry.id   AF-A0A962FXU0-F1
#
_cell.length_a   1.000
_cell.length_b   1.000
_cell.length_c   1.000
_cell.angle_alpha   90.00
_cell.angle_beta   90.00
_cell.angle_gamma   90.00
#
_symmetry.space_group_name_H-M   'P 1'
#
loop_
_entity.id
_entity.type
_entity.pdbx_description
1 polymer ?
#
loop_
_entity_poly.entity_id
_entity_poly.type
_entity_poly.pdbx_seq_one_letter_code
_entity_poly.pdbx_strand_id
1 'polypeptide(L)'
;MAAFDFVDSAAQSYQFVWEKRQMLARLAFLPLMVKLGCFAAVILLGLEENFLRQGLFLLPSYFAEGWLVCMVVRHALLPGRDAEGPAYVRTIIAAMIVYVLIQLIMSLLSALALTGQAQAPAEAPPPTGESFVAALLLLAFTLWAFRLIWLYIPVVLGYSVKDFLFKARGYRTSFYMIGTWLLCFVPFGLFLVIVSQLVLAALPAQGETLSLPYMVVMAAIQGAVEMLVALVSSVAMAYGIRSIYEGAQKRKQP
;
A
#
# COMPACT_ATOMS: atom_id res chain seq x y z
N MET A 1 -16.20 22.82 -6.53
CA MET A 1 -16.16 21.57 -5.72
C MET A 1 -14.80 21.56 -5.05
N ALA A 2 -14.66 21.21 -3.78
CA ALA A 2 -13.34 20.78 -3.31
C ALA A 2 -13.09 19.42 -3.96
N ALA A 3 -12.49 19.47 -5.14
CA ALA A 3 -12.10 18.27 -5.85
C ALA A 3 -10.90 17.70 -5.09
N PHE A 4 -10.90 16.38 -4.90
CA PHE A 4 -9.68 15.69 -4.54
C PHE A 4 -8.65 16.02 -5.64
N ASP A 5 -7.66 16.85 -5.32
CA ASP A 5 -6.59 17.18 -6.24
C ASP A 5 -5.45 16.18 -6.02
N PHE A 6 -5.41 15.17 -6.90
CA PHE A 6 -4.46 14.07 -6.77
C PHE A 6 -3.02 14.48 -7.09
N VAL A 7 -2.83 15.51 -7.91
CA VAL A 7 -1.49 16.03 -8.26
C VAL A 7 -0.93 16.77 -7.07
N ASP A 8 -1.70 17.72 -6.51
CA ASP A 8 -1.27 18.48 -5.34
C ASP A 8 -1.07 17.59 -4.12
N SER A 9 -1.93 16.58 -3.93
CA SER A 9 -1.80 15.62 -2.83
C SER A 9 -0.52 14.78 -2.94
N ALA A 10 -0.18 14.32 -4.15
CA ALA A 10 1.07 13.60 -4.39
C ALA A 10 2.29 14.52 -4.19
N ALA A 11 2.25 15.76 -4.72
CA ALA A 11 3.33 16.73 -4.57
C ALA A 11 3.60 17.07 -3.10
N GLN A 12 2.56 17.33 -2.30
CA GLN A 12 2.68 17.58 -0.86
C GLN A 12 3.29 16.39 -0.12
N SER A 13 2.95 15.16 -0.52
CA SER A 13 3.55 13.97 0.08
C SER A 13 5.05 13.87 -0.19
N TYR A 14 5.47 14.07 -1.44
CA TYR A 14 6.90 14.07 -1.77
C TYR A 14 7.67 15.17 -1.05
N GLN A 15 7.11 16.38 -0.98
CA GLN A 15 7.71 17.49 -0.23
C GLN A 15 7.86 17.13 1.25
N PHE A 16 6.81 16.63 1.88
CA PHE A 16 6.83 16.21 3.28
C PHE A 16 7.89 15.12 3.53
N VAL A 17 7.92 14.06 2.70
CA VAL A 17 8.88 12.97 2.85
C VAL A 17 10.32 13.46 2.68
N TRP A 18 10.55 14.37 1.72
CA TRP A 18 11.87 14.95 1.48
C TRP A 18 12.35 15.82 2.65
N GLU A 19 11.49 16.71 3.14
CA GLU A 19 11.77 17.59 4.27
C GLU A 19 12.04 16.80 5.56
N LYS A 20 11.27 15.72 5.80
CA LYS A 20 11.35 14.91 7.02
C LYS A 20 12.18 13.63 6.87
N ARG A 21 12.95 13.46 5.79
CA ARG A 21 13.67 12.22 5.45
C ARG A 21 14.52 11.64 6.58
N GLN A 22 15.20 12.46 7.38
CA GLN A 22 16.04 11.97 8.48
C GLN A 22 15.20 11.38 9.62
N MET A 23 14.10 12.04 9.98
CA MET A 23 13.15 11.54 10.97
C MET A 23 12.48 10.25 10.46
N LEU A 24 12.04 10.25 9.20
CA LEU A 24 11.41 9.08 8.58
C LEU A 24 12.37 7.90 8.52
N ALA A 25 13.65 8.11 8.16
CA ALA A 25 14.65 7.05 8.14
C ALA A 25 14.87 6.42 9.52
N ARG A 26 14.93 7.25 10.59
CA ARG A 26 15.05 6.75 11.96
C ARG A 26 13.82 5.95 12.40
N LEU A 27 12.62 6.43 12.08
CA LEU A 27 11.38 5.73 12.41
C LEU A 27 11.19 4.44 11.60
N ALA A 28 11.58 4.45 10.32
CA ALA A 28 11.43 3.33 9.40
C ALA A 28 12.46 2.22 9.63
N PHE A 29 13.59 2.52 10.30
CA PHE A 29 14.65 1.54 10.51
C PHE A 29 14.16 0.24 11.14
N LEU A 30 13.44 0.31 12.27
CA LEU A 30 12.97 -0.88 12.97
C LEU A 30 11.93 -1.67 12.14
N PRO A 31 10.85 -1.05 11.61
CA PRO A 31 9.93 -1.73 10.69
C PRO A 31 10.62 -2.36 9.50
N LEU A 32 11.62 -1.68 8.92
CA LEU A 32 12.38 -2.21 7.78
C LEU A 32 13.14 -3.47 8.19
N MET A 33 13.85 -3.46 9.32
CA MET A 33 14.55 -4.65 9.80
C MET A 33 13.61 -5.83 10.06
N VAL A 34 12.42 -5.58 10.64
CA VAL A 34 11.39 -6.62 10.80
C VAL A 34 10.94 -7.16 9.45
N LYS A 35 10.65 -6.29 8.49
CA LYS A 35 10.23 -6.67 7.12
C LYS A 35 11.29 -7.52 6.42
N LEU A 36 12.54 -7.09 6.46
CA LEU A 36 13.67 -7.81 5.88
C LEU A 36 13.87 -9.19 6.54
N GLY A 37 13.76 -9.26 7.87
CA GLY A 37 13.84 -10.53 8.60
C GLY A 37 12.72 -11.49 8.20
N CYS A 38 11.48 -11.00 8.08
CA CYS A 38 10.36 -11.83 7.63
C CYS A 38 10.51 -12.28 6.18
N PHE A 39 10.96 -11.43 5.25
CA PHE A 39 11.23 -11.84 3.86
C PHE A 39 12.36 -12.86 3.77
N ALA A 40 13.46 -12.65 4.49
CA ALA A 40 14.54 -13.64 4.55
C ALA A 40 14.03 -14.99 5.09
N ALA A 41 13.18 -14.98 6.12
CA ALA A 41 12.58 -16.20 6.66
C ALA A 41 11.69 -16.91 5.63
N VAL A 42 10.88 -16.18 4.84
CA VAL A 42 10.05 -16.77 3.78
C VAL A 42 10.93 -17.49 2.74
N ILE A 43 12.01 -16.86 2.29
CA ILE A 43 12.96 -17.43 1.31
C ILE A 43 13.65 -18.66 1.90
N LEU A 44 14.21 -18.54 3.11
CA LEU A 44 14.95 -19.63 3.76
C LEU A 44 14.09 -20.85 4.09
N LEU A 45 12.79 -20.65 4.36
CA LEU A 45 11.84 -21.72 4.61
C LEU A 45 11.18 -22.26 3.33
N GLY A 46 11.52 -21.74 2.15
CA GLY A 46 10.94 -22.16 0.88
C GLY A 46 9.42 -21.92 0.79
N LEU A 47 8.93 -20.83 1.41
CA LEU A 47 7.50 -20.50 1.46
C LEU A 47 7.04 -19.61 0.31
N GLU A 48 7.89 -19.39 -0.70
CA GLU A 48 7.67 -18.48 -1.82
C GLU A 48 6.45 -18.87 -2.66
N GLU A 49 6.19 -20.17 -2.83
CA GLU A 49 5.04 -20.67 -3.60
C GLU A 49 3.73 -20.72 -2.78
N ASN A 50 3.83 -20.61 -1.45
CA ASN A 50 2.67 -20.72 -0.57
C ASN A 50 2.25 -19.35 -0.03
N PHE A 51 1.64 -18.55 -0.90
CA PHE A 51 1.21 -17.17 -0.62
C PHE A 51 0.36 -17.02 0.64
N LEU A 52 -0.47 -18.02 0.98
CA LEU A 52 -1.27 -17.98 2.21
C LEU A 52 -0.39 -18.08 3.45
N ARG A 53 0.56 -19.03 3.48
CA ARG A 53 1.54 -19.15 4.58
C ARG A 53 2.47 -17.95 4.61
N GLN A 54 2.91 -17.47 3.46
CA GLN A 54 3.71 -16.26 3.33
C GLN A 54 3.01 -15.06 3.99
N GLY A 55 1.73 -14.82 3.68
CA GLY A 55 0.95 -13.74 4.28
C GLY A 55 0.86 -13.82 5.81
N LEU A 56 0.75 -15.03 6.37
CA LEU A 56 0.76 -15.24 7.83
C LEU A 56 2.14 -15.02 8.44
N PHE A 57 3.21 -15.47 7.79
CA PHE A 57 4.59 -15.24 8.24
C PHE A 57 5.00 -13.75 8.18
N LEU A 58 4.39 -12.99 7.28
CA LEU A 58 4.61 -11.55 7.14
C LEU A 58 3.79 -10.70 8.11
N LEU A 59 2.93 -11.29 8.95
CA LEU A 59 2.13 -10.55 9.94
C LEU A 59 2.95 -9.57 10.80
N PRO A 60 4.11 -9.95 11.38
CA PRO A 60 4.90 -9.02 12.19
C PRO A 60 5.37 -7.80 11.38
N SER A 61 5.72 -8.01 10.10
CA SER A 61 6.06 -6.95 9.17
C SER A 61 4.87 -6.03 8.91
N TYR A 62 3.67 -6.58 8.69
CA TYR A 62 2.47 -5.78 8.43
C TYR A 62 2.08 -4.92 9.64
N PHE A 63 2.25 -5.42 10.87
CA PHE A 63 2.03 -4.61 12.08
C PHE A 63 3.06 -3.49 12.21
N ALA A 64 4.34 -3.77 12.00
CA ALA A 64 5.39 -2.76 12.09
C ALA A 64 5.26 -1.68 11.01
N GLU A 65 4.93 -2.07 9.78
CA GLU A 65 4.66 -1.18 8.66
C GLU A 65 3.39 -0.35 8.91
N GLY A 66 2.30 -0.98 9.37
CA GLY A 66 1.05 -0.30 9.70
C GLY A 66 1.22 0.73 10.82
N TRP A 67 1.99 0.41 11.86
CA TRP A 67 2.37 1.36 12.91
C TRP A 67 3.10 2.58 12.33
N LEU A 68 4.14 2.33 11.52
CA LEU A 68 4.94 3.38 10.90
C LEU A 68 4.07 4.29 10.02
N VAL A 69 3.30 3.71 9.11
CA VAL A 69 2.41 4.42 8.20
C VAL A 69 1.43 5.31 8.99
N CYS A 70 0.79 4.77 10.03
CA CYS A 70 -0.15 5.52 10.86
C CYS A 70 0.51 6.70 11.58
N MET A 71 1.70 6.48 12.16
CA MET A 71 2.47 7.53 12.82
C MET A 71 2.85 8.65 11.84
N VAL A 72 3.30 8.29 10.64
CA VAL A 72 3.72 9.25 9.61
C VAL A 72 2.54 10.06 9.09
N VAL A 73 1.39 9.41 8.81
CA VAL A 73 0.17 10.11 8.38
C VAL A 73 -0.30 11.12 9.43
N ARG A 74 -0.28 10.77 10.72
CA ARG A 74 -0.62 11.72 11.78
C ARG A 74 0.37 12.86 11.87
N HIS A 75 1.67 12.57 11.77
CA HIS A 75 2.68 13.63 11.83
C HIS A 75 2.54 14.63 10.67
N ALA A 76 2.14 14.16 9.48
CA ALA A 76 1.92 15.01 8.31
C ALA A 76 0.70 15.95 8.47
N LEU A 77 -0.41 15.47 9.05
CA LEU A 77 -1.68 16.23 9.04
C LEU A 77 -2.12 16.80 10.39
N LEU A 78 -1.65 16.24 11.49
CA LEU A 78 -2.03 16.61 12.85
C LEU A 78 -0.78 16.92 13.71
N PRO A 79 0.12 17.83 13.28
CA PRO A 79 1.29 18.16 14.06
C PRO A 79 0.89 18.78 15.41
N GLY A 80 1.39 18.21 16.51
CA GLY A 80 1.21 18.76 17.86
C GLY A 80 -0.19 18.62 18.49
N ARG A 81 -1.16 17.99 17.82
CA ARG A 81 -2.52 17.81 18.36
C ARG A 81 -2.61 16.52 19.16
N ASP A 82 -2.84 16.64 20.48
CA ASP A 82 -3.08 15.53 21.41
C ASP A 82 -2.13 14.33 21.18
N ALA A 83 -0.83 14.61 21.00
CA ALA A 83 0.19 13.57 20.76
C ALA A 83 0.33 12.61 21.95
N GLU A 84 -0.27 12.95 23.08
CA GLU A 84 -0.20 12.24 24.34
C GLU A 84 -1.62 12.10 24.88
N GLY A 85 -2.19 10.90 24.77
CA GLY A 85 -3.52 10.60 25.31
C GLY A 85 -4.01 9.21 24.93
N PRO A 86 -4.88 8.59 25.75
CA PRO A 86 -5.40 7.24 25.47
C PRO A 86 -6.22 7.20 24.17
N ALA A 87 -6.90 8.29 23.83
CA ALA A 87 -7.63 8.41 22.57
C ALA A 87 -6.68 8.38 21.34
N TYR A 88 -5.52 9.03 21.43
CA TYR A 88 -4.49 9.03 20.39
C TYR A 88 -4.01 7.60 20.12
N VAL A 89 -3.57 6.90 21.16
CA VAL A 89 -3.07 5.52 21.05
C VAL A 89 -4.14 4.59 20.49
N ARG A 90 -5.39 4.71 20.96
CA ARG A 90 -6.51 3.90 20.47
C ARG A 90 -6.76 4.07 18.97
N THR A 91 -6.70 5.31 18.46
CA THR A 91 -6.89 5.56 17.01
C THR A 91 -5.78 4.97 16.16
N ILE A 92 -4.52 4.99 16.63
CA ILE A 92 -3.39 4.37 15.93
C ILE A 92 -3.53 2.85 15.92
N ILE A 93 -3.83 2.24 17.06
CA ILE A 93 -4.01 0.78 17.15
C ILE A 93 -5.17 0.34 16.23
N ALA A 94 -6.29 1.04 16.25
CA ALA A 94 -7.42 0.73 15.38
C ALA A 94 -7.05 0.84 13.89
N ALA A 95 -6.36 1.91 13.49
CA ALA A 95 -5.91 2.09 12.11
C ALA A 95 -4.90 1.01 11.68
N MET A 96 -3.97 0.64 12.57
CA MET A 96 -3.00 -0.42 12.36
C MET A 96 -3.69 -1.78 12.16
N ILE A 97 -4.70 -2.11 12.96
CA ILE A 97 -5.48 -3.35 12.78
C ILE A 97 -6.17 -3.34 11.40
N VAL A 98 -6.81 -2.22 11.03
CA VAL A 98 -7.45 -2.09 9.71
C VAL A 98 -6.43 -2.25 8.58
N TYR A 99 -5.24 -1.66 8.71
CA TYR A 99 -4.15 -1.80 7.75
C TYR A 99 -3.72 -3.27 7.59
N VAL A 100 -3.49 -3.98 8.70
CA VAL A 100 -3.10 -5.40 8.67
C VAL A 100 -4.19 -6.27 8.03
N LEU A 101 -5.46 -6.04 8.35
CA LEU A 101 -6.57 -6.77 7.74
C LEU A 101 -6.64 -6.53 6.22
N ILE A 102 -6.39 -5.30 5.77
CA ILE A 102 -6.30 -4.99 4.33
C ILE A 102 -5.15 -5.76 3.69
N GLN A 103 -3.96 -5.79 4.29
CA GLN A 103 -2.81 -6.52 3.75
C GLN A 103 -3.05 -8.04 3.70
N LEU A 104 -3.71 -8.61 4.70
CA LEU A 104 -4.09 -10.03 4.69
C LEU A 104 -5.10 -10.34 3.59
N ILE A 105 -6.12 -9.50 3.41
CA ILE A 105 -7.10 -9.66 2.31
C ILE A 105 -6.39 -9.56 0.97
N MET A 106 -5.48 -8.60 0.77
CA MET A 106 -4.70 -8.47 -0.46
C MET A 106 -3.84 -9.71 -0.70
N SER A 107 -3.15 -10.21 0.33
CA SER A 107 -2.35 -11.44 0.25
C SER A 107 -3.21 -12.65 -0.15
N LEU A 108 -4.41 -12.78 0.42
CA LEU A 108 -5.37 -13.83 0.07
C LEU A 108 -5.85 -13.71 -1.38
N LEU A 109 -6.20 -12.50 -1.82
CA LEU A 109 -6.63 -12.26 -3.20
C LEU A 109 -5.51 -12.58 -4.20
N SER A 110 -4.26 -12.22 -3.89
CA SER A 110 -3.09 -12.59 -4.70
C SER A 110 -2.89 -14.11 -4.74
N ALA A 111 -3.03 -14.80 -3.61
CA ALA A 111 -2.93 -16.26 -3.55
C ALA A 111 -4.00 -16.94 -4.43
N LEU A 112 -5.25 -16.47 -4.36
CA LEU A 112 -6.34 -16.98 -5.20
C LEU A 112 -6.09 -16.72 -6.69
N ALA A 113 -5.59 -15.53 -7.03
CA ALA A 113 -5.28 -15.18 -8.41
C ALA A 113 -4.17 -16.08 -9.01
N LEU A 114 -3.10 -16.32 -8.26
CA LEU A 114 -1.97 -17.14 -8.71
C LEU A 114 -2.32 -18.63 -8.76
N THR A 115 -3.13 -19.12 -7.81
CA THR A 115 -3.63 -20.51 -7.86
C THR A 115 -4.49 -20.73 -9.10
N GLY A 116 -5.32 -19.75 -9.47
CA GLY A 116 -6.11 -19.78 -10.70
C GLY A 116 -5.24 -19.79 -11.97
N GLN A 117 -4.09 -19.10 -11.96
CA GLN A 117 -3.15 -19.12 -13.09
C GLN A 117 -2.39 -20.45 -13.20
N ALA A 118 -1.95 -21.03 -12.08
CA ALA A 118 -1.23 -22.30 -12.07
C ALA A 118 -2.09 -23.48 -12.58
N GLN A 119 -3.41 -23.38 -12.47
CA GLN A 119 -4.37 -24.38 -12.93
C GLN A 119 -4.95 -24.06 -14.31
N ALA A 120 -4.50 -22.99 -14.97
CA ALA A 120 -5.00 -22.64 -16.29
C ALA A 120 -4.60 -23.72 -17.31
N PRO A 121 -5.54 -24.23 -18.12
CA PRO A 121 -5.23 -25.20 -19.16
C PRO A 121 -4.23 -24.62 -20.19
N ALA A 122 -3.38 -25.48 -20.75
CA ALA A 122 -2.33 -25.09 -21.70
C ALA A 122 -2.88 -24.41 -22.97
N GLU A 123 -4.10 -24.74 -23.37
CA GLU A 123 -4.86 -23.98 -24.37
C GLU A 123 -5.86 -23.07 -23.66
N ALA A 124 -5.69 -21.76 -23.84
CA ALA A 124 -6.67 -20.79 -23.39
C ALA A 124 -7.99 -21.05 -24.15
N PRO A 125 -9.11 -21.31 -23.45
CA PRO A 125 -10.39 -21.47 -24.12
C PRO A 125 -10.70 -20.20 -24.93
N PRO A 126 -11.37 -20.32 -26.09
CA PRO A 126 -11.71 -19.16 -26.89
C PRO A 126 -12.50 -18.15 -26.04
N PRO A 127 -12.22 -16.85 -26.15
CA PRO A 127 -12.88 -15.84 -25.33
C PRO A 127 -14.38 -15.89 -25.57
N THR A 128 -15.12 -16.30 -24.55
CA THR A 128 -16.59 -16.31 -24.58
C THR A 128 -17.12 -14.94 -24.16
N GLY A 129 -18.31 -14.56 -24.64
CA GLY A 129 -18.98 -13.34 -24.19
C GLY A 129 -19.14 -13.28 -22.66
N GLU A 130 -19.36 -14.44 -22.02
CA GLU A 130 -19.44 -14.55 -20.56
C GLU A 130 -18.12 -14.20 -19.86
N SER A 131 -16.99 -14.72 -20.35
CA SER A 131 -15.67 -14.39 -19.80
C SER A 131 -15.33 -12.91 -19.94
N PHE A 132 -15.76 -12.27 -21.02
CA PHE A 132 -15.60 -10.83 -21.24
C PHE A 132 -16.43 -10.00 -20.25
N VAL A 133 -17.71 -10.35 -20.08
CA VAL A 133 -18.60 -9.66 -19.12
C VAL A 133 -18.09 -9.85 -17.69
N ALA A 134 -17.66 -11.07 -17.33
CA ALA A 134 -17.07 -11.34 -16.01
C ALA A 134 -15.81 -10.51 -15.76
N ALA A 135 -14.92 -10.39 -16.75
CA ALA A 135 -13.72 -9.55 -16.66
C ALA A 135 -14.06 -8.07 -16.49
N LEU A 136 -15.06 -7.55 -17.22
CA LEU A 136 -15.53 -6.17 -17.07
C LEU A 136 -16.12 -5.89 -15.69
N LEU A 137 -16.94 -6.82 -15.16
CA LEU A 137 -17.51 -6.70 -13.82
C LEU A 137 -16.42 -6.74 -12.74
N LEU A 138 -15.44 -7.63 -12.88
CA LEU A 138 -14.30 -7.71 -11.98
C LEU A 138 -13.46 -6.43 -12.01
N LEU A 139 -13.23 -5.86 -13.20
CA LEU A 139 -12.54 -4.59 -13.36
C LEU A 139 -13.31 -3.44 -12.69
N ALA A 140 -14.61 -3.32 -12.96
CA ALA A 140 -15.46 -2.31 -12.36
C ALA A 140 -15.53 -2.43 -10.83
N PHE A 141 -15.59 -3.66 -10.32
CA PHE A 141 -15.54 -3.95 -8.90
C PHE A 141 -14.19 -3.57 -8.29
N THR A 142 -13.07 -3.91 -8.92
CA THR A 142 -11.72 -3.56 -8.44
C THR A 142 -11.53 -2.04 -8.39
N LEU A 143 -11.94 -1.33 -9.44
CA LEU A 143 -11.91 0.14 -9.46
C LEU A 143 -12.76 0.75 -8.33
N TRP A 144 -13.95 0.19 -8.07
CA TRP A 144 -14.80 0.63 -6.97
C TRP A 144 -14.19 0.31 -5.60
N ALA A 145 -13.67 -0.91 -5.43
CA ALA A 145 -13.12 -1.44 -4.19
C ALA A 145 -11.78 -0.79 -3.81
N PHE A 146 -11.09 -0.15 -4.76
CA PHE A 146 -9.79 0.50 -4.52
C PHE A 146 -9.80 1.46 -3.33
N ARG A 147 -10.91 2.19 -3.09
CA ARG A 147 -11.03 3.09 -1.93
C ARG A 147 -11.02 2.37 -0.58
N LEU A 148 -11.34 1.07 -0.55
CA LEU A 148 -11.35 0.25 0.66
C LEU A 148 -9.93 -0.05 1.15
N ILE A 149 -8.95 -0.01 0.25
CA ILE A 149 -7.52 -0.17 0.57
C ILE A 149 -7.03 0.95 1.51
N TRP A 150 -7.73 2.09 1.50
CA TRP A 150 -7.31 3.30 2.22
C TRP A 150 -8.11 3.55 3.51
N LEU A 151 -8.89 2.58 4.00
CA LEU A 151 -9.77 2.77 5.18
C LEU A 151 -9.02 3.01 6.49
N TYR A 152 -7.75 2.61 6.59
CA TYR A 152 -6.94 2.92 7.78
C TYR A 152 -6.66 4.43 7.90
N ILE A 153 -6.66 5.19 6.80
CA ILE A 153 -6.40 6.64 6.79
C ILE A 153 -7.50 7.44 7.51
N PRO A 154 -8.79 7.34 7.18
CA PRO A 154 -9.82 8.04 7.93
C PRO A 154 -9.81 7.61 9.41
N VAL A 155 -9.55 6.35 9.71
CA VAL A 155 -9.45 5.86 11.11
C VAL A 155 -8.30 6.55 11.86
N VAL A 156 -7.11 6.66 11.25
CA VAL A 156 -5.95 7.27 11.91
C VAL A 156 -6.13 8.78 12.12
N LEU A 157 -6.89 9.43 11.23
CA LEU A 157 -7.28 10.84 11.35
C LEU A 157 -8.47 11.07 12.30
N GLY A 158 -9.05 10.01 12.86
CA GLY A 158 -10.19 10.09 13.78
C GLY A 158 -11.54 10.35 13.09
N TYR A 159 -11.63 10.14 11.78
CA TYR A 159 -12.88 10.19 11.04
C TYR A 159 -13.65 8.87 11.13
N SER A 160 -14.97 8.95 11.11
CA SER A 160 -15.84 7.77 10.99
C SER A 160 -15.67 7.12 9.62
N VAL A 161 -15.45 5.79 9.61
CA VAL A 161 -15.36 4.98 8.39
C VAL A 161 -16.65 5.07 7.57
N LYS A 162 -17.81 5.07 8.23
CA LYS A 162 -19.12 5.20 7.58
C LYS A 162 -19.24 6.54 6.85
N ASP A 163 -18.79 7.61 7.48
CA ASP A 163 -18.83 8.95 6.88
C ASP A 163 -17.88 9.04 5.68
N PHE A 164 -16.70 8.41 5.78
CA PHE A 164 -15.75 8.35 4.68
C PHE A 164 -16.36 7.61 3.48
N LEU A 165 -16.92 6.42 3.69
CA LEU A 165 -17.54 5.62 2.63
C LEU A 165 -18.71 6.37 1.97
N PHE A 166 -19.51 7.09 2.76
CA PHE A 166 -20.61 7.90 2.24
C PHE A 166 -20.10 9.07 1.39
N LYS A 167 -19.06 9.78 1.83
CA LYS A 167 -18.46 10.89 1.09
C LYS A 167 -17.70 10.41 -0.16
N ALA A 168 -17.10 9.22 -0.11
CA ALA A 168 -16.34 8.61 -1.20
C ALA A 168 -17.18 7.70 -2.11
N ARG A 169 -18.52 7.79 -2.05
CA ARG A 169 -19.43 6.87 -2.76
C ARG A 169 -19.30 6.86 -4.29
N GLY A 170 -18.83 7.96 -4.89
CA GLY A 170 -18.72 8.09 -6.35
C GLY A 170 -17.46 7.44 -6.94
N TYR A 171 -17.59 6.85 -8.13
CA TYR A 171 -16.46 6.26 -8.90
C TYR A 171 -15.34 7.27 -9.16
N ARG A 172 -15.67 8.55 -9.35
CA ARG A 172 -14.70 9.62 -9.56
C ARG A 172 -13.66 9.70 -8.42
N THR A 173 -14.07 9.45 -7.18
CA THR A 173 -13.15 9.44 -6.04
C THR A 173 -12.15 8.29 -6.14
N SER A 174 -12.61 7.09 -6.53
CA SER A 174 -11.71 5.95 -6.75
C SER A 174 -10.71 6.23 -7.87
N PHE A 175 -11.14 6.84 -8.98
CA PHE A 175 -10.21 7.24 -10.05
C PHE A 175 -9.14 8.21 -9.57
N TYR A 176 -9.49 9.20 -8.75
CA TYR A 176 -8.50 10.11 -8.17
C TYR A 176 -7.56 9.42 -7.19
N MET A 177 -8.05 8.50 -6.37
CA MET A 177 -7.21 7.68 -5.50
C MET A 177 -6.25 6.82 -6.34
N ILE A 178 -6.73 6.15 -7.38
CA ILE A 178 -5.87 5.37 -8.29
C ILE A 178 -4.83 6.27 -8.94
N GLY A 179 -5.22 7.43 -9.46
CA GLY A 179 -4.29 8.41 -10.05
C GLY A 179 -3.21 8.85 -9.06
N THR A 180 -3.59 9.15 -7.82
CA THR A 180 -2.65 9.50 -6.74
C THR A 180 -1.68 8.37 -6.47
N TRP A 181 -2.20 7.15 -6.34
CA TRP A 181 -1.40 5.96 -6.07
C TRP A 181 -0.43 5.69 -7.21
N LEU A 182 -0.86 5.81 -8.48
CA LEU A 182 0.01 5.65 -9.65
C LEU A 182 1.10 6.72 -9.70
N LEU A 183 0.80 7.99 -9.43
CA LEU A 183 1.81 9.06 -9.34
C LEU A 183 2.84 8.80 -8.24
N CYS A 184 2.42 8.15 -7.15
CA CYS A 184 3.33 7.74 -6.09
C CYS A 184 4.13 6.48 -6.51
N PHE A 185 3.48 5.49 -7.10
CA PHE A 185 4.05 4.16 -7.36
C PHE A 185 4.99 4.12 -8.57
N VAL A 186 4.61 4.74 -9.70
CA VAL A 186 5.32 4.60 -10.98
C VAL A 186 6.80 4.97 -10.90
N PRO A 187 7.22 6.08 -10.26
CA PRO A 187 8.63 6.42 -10.15
C PRO A 187 9.46 5.34 -9.43
N PHE A 188 8.92 4.77 -8.35
CA PHE A 188 9.57 3.70 -7.60
C PHE A 188 9.56 2.37 -8.36
N GLY A 189 8.50 2.07 -9.11
CA GLY A 189 8.43 0.89 -9.97
C GLY A 189 9.50 0.91 -11.06
N LEU A 190 9.65 2.05 -11.75
CA LEU A 190 10.70 2.24 -12.75
C LEU A 190 12.09 2.12 -12.14
N PHE A 191 12.31 2.72 -10.97
CA PHE A 191 13.54 2.58 -10.22
C PHE A 191 13.85 1.10 -9.91
N LEU A 192 12.86 0.34 -9.43
CA LEU A 192 13.02 -1.07 -9.10
C LEU A 192 13.38 -1.92 -10.32
N VAL A 193 12.78 -1.64 -11.49
CA VAL A 193 13.11 -2.32 -12.76
C VAL A 193 14.57 -2.06 -13.17
N ILE A 194 15.04 -0.82 -13.05
CA ILE A 194 16.44 -0.50 -13.38
C ILE A 194 17.39 -1.22 -12.41
N VAL A 195 17.10 -1.15 -11.12
CA VAL A 195 17.93 -1.77 -10.09
C VAL A 195 17.95 -3.29 -10.23
N SER A 196 16.83 -3.93 -10.58
CA SER A 196 16.80 -5.38 -10.77
C SER A 196 17.71 -5.85 -11.89
N GLN A 197 17.77 -5.12 -13.01
CA GLN A 197 18.70 -5.41 -14.11
C GLN A 197 20.16 -5.23 -13.70
N LEU A 198 20.47 -4.20 -12.92
CA LEU A 198 21.83 -3.97 -12.40
C LEU A 198 22.27 -5.07 -11.43
N VAL A 199 21.37 -5.49 -10.53
CA VAL A 199 21.65 -6.56 -9.56
C VAL A 199 21.79 -7.90 -10.28
N LEU A 200 20.96 -8.18 -11.29
CA LEU A 200 21.07 -9.39 -12.10
C LEU A 200 22.40 -9.44 -12.87
N ALA A 201 22.85 -8.31 -13.43
CA ALA A 201 24.14 -8.21 -14.10
C ALA A 201 25.32 -8.40 -13.14
N ALA A 202 25.21 -7.94 -11.90
CA ALA A 202 26.25 -8.08 -10.88
C ALA A 202 26.28 -9.47 -10.22
N LEU A 203 25.12 -10.13 -10.11
CA LEU A 203 24.92 -11.44 -9.48
C LEU A 203 24.25 -12.39 -10.48
N PRO A 204 24.96 -12.81 -11.54
CA PRO A 204 24.36 -13.61 -12.60
C PRO A 204 23.79 -14.93 -12.07
N ALA A 205 22.68 -15.36 -12.68
CA ALA A 205 22.09 -16.66 -12.43
C ALA A 205 23.08 -17.78 -12.78
N GLN A 206 23.08 -18.85 -11.98
CA GLN A 206 23.91 -20.03 -12.24
C GLN A 206 23.01 -21.13 -12.82
N GLY A 207 22.91 -21.17 -14.15
CA GLY A 207 22.00 -22.08 -14.85
C GLY A 207 20.56 -21.54 -14.90
N GLU A 208 19.58 -22.42 -14.69
CA GLU A 208 18.15 -22.09 -14.74
C GLU A 208 17.61 -21.49 -13.44
N THR A 209 18.36 -21.56 -12.34
CA THR A 209 17.93 -21.07 -11.03
C THR A 209 18.58 -19.74 -10.68
N LEU A 210 17.78 -18.85 -10.09
CA LEU A 210 18.28 -17.59 -9.53
C LEU A 210 19.19 -17.89 -8.33
N SER A 211 20.29 -17.15 -8.23
CA SER A 211 21.22 -17.33 -7.12
C SER A 211 20.58 -16.84 -5.80
N LEU A 212 20.80 -17.56 -4.70
CA LEU A 212 20.31 -17.15 -3.37
C LEU A 212 20.73 -15.72 -3.00
N PRO A 213 21.98 -15.27 -3.24
CA PRO A 213 22.37 -13.88 -3.01
C PRO A 213 21.53 -12.87 -3.82
N TYR A 214 21.22 -13.17 -5.07
CA TYR A 214 20.34 -12.33 -5.89
C TYR A 214 18.94 -12.22 -5.25
N MET A 215 18.34 -13.34 -4.86
CA MET A 215 16.99 -13.36 -4.27
C MET A 215 16.93 -12.54 -2.98
N VAL A 216 17.91 -12.71 -2.08
CA VAL A 216 17.97 -11.99 -0.80
C VAL A 216 18.18 -10.49 -1.01
N VAL A 217 19.12 -10.10 -1.89
CA VAL A 217 19.39 -8.69 -2.19
C VAL A 217 18.18 -8.03 -2.83
N MET A 218 17.55 -8.69 -3.80
CA MET A 218 16.36 -8.17 -4.47
C MET A 218 15.17 -8.07 -3.52
N ALA A 219 14.93 -9.07 -2.67
CA ALA A 219 13.89 -9.00 -1.66
C ALA A 219 14.12 -7.83 -0.68
N ALA A 220 15.38 -7.54 -0.33
CA ALA A 220 15.70 -6.43 0.54
C ALA A 220 15.46 -5.07 -0.10
N ILE A 221 15.90 -4.91 -1.35
CA ILE A 221 15.65 -3.69 -2.15
C ILE A 221 14.14 -3.50 -2.35
N GLN A 222 13.44 -4.54 -2.76
CA GLN A 222 11.98 -4.52 -2.95
C GLN A 222 11.27 -4.14 -1.65
N GLY A 223 11.62 -4.74 -0.51
CA GLY A 223 11.00 -4.42 0.77
C GLY A 223 11.22 -2.97 1.20
N ALA A 224 12.39 -2.39 0.92
CA ALA A 224 12.66 -0.98 1.16
C ALA A 224 11.85 -0.07 0.24
N VAL A 225 11.78 -0.40 -1.07
CA VAL A 225 11.01 0.37 -2.05
C VAL A 225 9.51 0.32 -1.75
N GLU A 226 8.97 -0.85 -1.41
CA GLU A 226 7.58 -1.02 -0.98
C GLU A 226 7.24 -0.14 0.22
N MET A 227 8.14 -0.08 1.22
CA MET A 227 7.94 0.76 2.39
C MET A 227 7.93 2.25 2.01
N LEU A 228 8.83 2.69 1.12
CA LEU A 228 8.83 4.07 0.63
C LEU A 228 7.52 4.40 -0.12
N VAL A 229 7.07 3.51 -1.00
CA VAL A 229 5.78 3.63 -1.70
C VAL A 229 4.64 3.71 -0.69
N ALA A 230 4.61 2.84 0.32
CA ALA A 230 3.59 2.85 1.35
C ALA A 230 3.56 4.19 2.09
N LEU A 231 4.71 4.72 2.50
CA LEU A 231 4.79 6.03 3.17
C LEU A 231 4.29 7.17 2.29
N VAL A 232 4.84 7.30 1.07
CA VAL A 232 4.50 8.40 0.15
C VAL A 232 3.03 8.32 -0.25
N SER A 233 2.54 7.15 -0.64
CA SER A 233 1.15 6.99 -1.05
C SER A 233 0.17 7.23 0.10
N SER A 234 0.47 6.74 1.32
CA SER A 234 -0.41 6.94 2.48
C SER A 234 -0.54 8.41 2.86
N VAL A 235 0.57 9.15 2.85
CA VAL A 235 0.57 10.59 3.14
C VAL A 235 -0.20 11.35 2.05
N ALA A 236 0.02 11.03 0.76
CA ALA A 236 -0.70 11.65 -0.34
C ALA A 236 -2.22 11.41 -0.23
N MET A 237 -2.60 10.16 0.04
CA MET A 237 -4.00 9.80 0.26
C MET A 237 -4.60 10.51 1.46
N ALA A 238 -3.82 10.71 2.53
CA ALA A 238 -4.27 11.45 3.69
C ALA A 238 -4.56 12.93 3.35
N TYR A 239 -3.69 13.62 2.61
CA TYR A 239 -3.95 14.97 2.12
C TYR A 239 -5.23 15.02 1.27
N GLY A 240 -5.37 14.09 0.33
CA GLY A 240 -6.54 13.99 -0.53
C GLY A 240 -7.83 13.72 0.26
N ILE A 241 -7.83 12.79 1.21
CA ILE A 241 -8.98 12.50 2.08
C ILE A 241 -9.32 13.69 2.97
N ARG A 242 -8.33 14.37 3.55
CA ARG A 242 -8.56 15.59 4.34
C ARG A 242 -9.25 16.67 3.51
N SER A 243 -8.85 16.87 2.25
CA SER A 243 -9.49 17.83 1.35
C SER A 243 -10.99 17.58 1.12
N ILE A 244 -11.40 16.30 1.07
CA ILE A 244 -12.81 15.90 0.96
C ILE A 244 -13.60 16.37 2.20
N TYR A 245 -12.99 16.34 3.38
CA TYR A 245 -13.63 16.75 4.63
C TYR A 245 -13.68 18.26 4.80
N GLU A 246 -12.58 18.98 4.58
CA GLU A 246 -12.52 20.44 4.73
C GLU A 246 -13.36 21.15 3.67
N GLY A 247 -13.34 20.65 2.44
CA GLY A 247 -14.16 21.12 1.34
C GLY A 247 -15.67 21.01 1.58
N ALA A 248 -16.09 20.01 2.37
CA ALA A 248 -17.47 19.84 2.77
C ALA A 248 -17.89 20.83 3.87
N GLN A 249 -16.96 21.27 4.74
CA GLN A 249 -17.23 22.21 5.82
C GLN A 249 -17.42 23.65 5.30
N LYS A 250 -16.60 24.10 4.34
CA LYS A 250 -16.74 25.43 3.71
C LYS A 250 -18.11 25.66 3.04
N ARG A 251 -18.85 24.59 2.72
CA ARG A 251 -20.21 24.68 2.13
C ARG A 251 -21.33 24.82 3.16
N LYS A 252 -21.06 24.55 4.44
CA LYS A 252 -22.05 24.60 5.52
C LYS A 252 -22.03 25.93 6.28
N GLN A 253 -21.11 26.82 5.96
CA GLN A 253 -21.12 28.20 6.45
C GLN A 253 -21.89 29.04 5.40
N PRO A 254 -23.10 29.52 5.74
CA PRO A 254 -23.92 30.35 4.85
C PRO A 254 -23.27 31.72 4.60
#